data_AF-A0AAU3UU15-F1
#
_entry.id   AF-A0AAU3UU15-F1
#
_cell.length_a   1.000
_cell.length_b   1.000
_cell.length_c   1.000
_cell.angle_alpha   90.00
_cell.angle_beta   90.00
_cell.angle_gamma   90.00
#
_symmetry.space_group_name_H-M   'P 1'
#
loop_
_entity.id
_entity.type
_entity.pdbx_description
1 polymer ?
#
loop_
_entity_poly.entity_id
_entity_poly.type
_entity_poly.pdbx_seq_one_letter_code
_entity_poly.pdbx_strand_id
1 'polypeptide(L)'
;MVAAAGGGFAVVPAEVGDTGTFVQQTAQNLLDGVRSADSEVRSLLSGWTGAAANAYGEGWEETRRGAVDVLKALDTMAELLGVAAASYTELDDANAAAIGSRQSSLDLP
;
A
#
# COMPACT_ATOMS: atom_id res chain seq x y z
N MET A 1 -43.50 12.60 3.14
CA MET A 1 -43.13 11.81 4.32
C MET A 1 -41.74 11.25 4.05
N VAL A 2 -40.77 11.66 4.86
CA VAL A 2 -39.33 11.54 4.66
C VAL A 2 -38.82 10.15 5.03
N ALA A 3 -37.87 9.62 4.24
CA ALA A 3 -36.66 8.99 4.77
C ALA A 3 -35.50 9.24 3.79
N ALA A 4 -34.48 9.94 4.29
CA ALA A 4 -33.27 10.32 3.58
C ALA A 4 -32.09 9.41 3.97
N ALA A 5 -31.04 9.54 3.17
CA ALA A 5 -29.64 9.20 3.43
C ALA A 5 -29.20 7.74 3.24
N GLY A 6 -28.35 7.59 2.23
CA GLY A 6 -27.50 6.42 2.01
C GLY A 6 -26.72 6.57 0.72
N GLY A 7 -26.10 7.74 0.47
CA GLY A 7 -25.05 7.86 -0.53
C GLY A 7 -23.88 7.01 -0.09
N GLY A 8 -24.01 5.69 -0.27
CA GLY A 8 -23.00 4.73 0.10
C GLY A 8 -21.79 5.02 -0.77
N PHE A 9 -20.72 5.51 -0.16
CA PHE A 9 -19.40 5.37 -0.72
C PHE A 9 -19.14 3.87 -0.83
N ALA A 10 -19.53 3.29 -1.97
CA ALA A 10 -19.29 1.89 -2.27
C ALA A 10 -17.80 1.79 -2.58
N VAL A 11 -17.02 1.46 -1.56
CA VAL A 11 -15.67 0.97 -1.76
C VAL A 11 -15.80 -0.26 -2.65
N VAL A 12 -15.31 -0.18 -3.89
CA VAL A 12 -15.19 -1.37 -4.74
C VAL A 12 -13.98 -2.14 -4.21
N PRO A 13 -14.15 -3.29 -3.55
CA PRO A 13 -13.04 -3.96 -2.86
C PRO A 13 -11.92 -4.36 -3.83
N ALA A 14 -12.28 -4.64 -5.09
CA ALA A 14 -11.32 -4.90 -6.16
C ALA A 14 -10.40 -3.69 -6.45
N GLU A 15 -10.95 -2.47 -6.54
CA GLU A 15 -10.16 -1.26 -6.80
C GLU A 15 -9.21 -0.93 -5.63
N VAL A 16 -9.63 -1.21 -4.39
CA VAL A 16 -8.78 -1.04 -3.19
C VAL A 16 -7.66 -2.10 -3.15
N GLY A 17 -7.97 -3.34 -3.49
CA GLY A 17 -6.98 -4.41 -3.61
C GLY A 17 -5.94 -4.13 -4.70
N ASP A 18 -6.38 -3.68 -5.87
CA ASP A 18 -5.51 -3.30 -7.00
C ASP A 18 -4.62 -2.12 -6.62
N THR A 19 -5.18 -1.11 -5.94
CA THR A 19 -4.42 0.04 -5.44
C THR A 19 -3.37 -0.38 -4.42
N GLY A 20 -3.73 -1.25 -3.46
CA GLY A 20 -2.78 -1.81 -2.50
C GLY A 20 -1.63 -2.53 -3.19
N THR A 21 -1.93 -3.39 -4.15
CA THR A 21 -0.92 -4.12 -4.94
C THR A 21 0.01 -3.17 -5.71
N PHE A 22 -0.56 -2.16 -6.37
CA PHE A 22 0.21 -1.16 -7.12
C PHE A 22 1.17 -0.37 -6.21
N VAL A 23 0.69 0.07 -5.04
CA VAL A 23 1.50 0.81 -4.07
C VAL A 23 2.64 -0.07 -3.54
N GLN A 24 2.37 -1.33 -3.21
CA GLN A 24 3.39 -2.28 -2.77
C GLN A 24 4.48 -2.48 -3.84
N GLN A 25 4.11 -2.75 -5.09
CA GLN A 25 5.06 -2.95 -6.18
C GLN A 25 5.90 -1.69 -6.42
N THR A 26 5.26 -0.51 -6.37
CA THR A 26 5.95 0.77 -6.51
C THR A 26 6.94 1.00 -5.38
N ALA A 27 6.55 0.72 -4.13
CA ALA A 27 7.43 0.85 -2.97
C ALA A 27 8.65 -0.08 -3.05
N GLN A 28 8.46 -1.33 -3.49
CA GLN A 28 9.54 -2.30 -3.71
C GLN A 28 10.50 -1.84 -4.80
N ASN A 29 10.00 -1.41 -5.96
CA ASN A 29 10.82 -0.91 -7.06
C ASN A 29 11.66 0.31 -6.65
N LEU A 30 11.06 1.23 -5.88
CA LEU A 30 11.78 2.39 -5.35
C LEU A 30 12.85 1.99 -4.33
N LEU A 31 12.58 0.99 -3.48
CA LEU A 31 13.57 0.49 -2.51
C LEU A 31 14.79 -0.11 -3.23
N ASP A 32 14.56 -0.85 -4.30
CA ASP A 32 15.64 -1.40 -5.12
C ASP A 32 16.41 -0.29 -5.86
N GLY A 33 15.72 0.74 -6.33
CA GLY A 33 16.36 1.95 -6.87
C GLY A 33 17.28 2.64 -5.84
N VAL A 34 16.81 2.81 -4.60
CA VAL A 34 17.61 3.37 -3.50
C VAL A 34 18.84 2.51 -3.20
N ARG A 35 18.73 1.18 -3.23
CA ARG A 35 19.85 0.25 -3.05
C ARG A 35 20.88 0.34 -4.19
N SER A 36 20.41 0.48 -5.43
CA SER A 36 21.29 0.69 -6.58
C SER A 36 22.08 1.99 -6.44
N ALA A 37 21.37 3.10 -6.17
CA ALA A 37 21.99 4.41 -5.97
C ALA A 37 22.99 4.39 -4.80
N ASP A 38 22.70 3.67 -3.72
CA ASP A 38 23.62 3.51 -2.58
C ASP A 38 24.93 2.81 -2.99
N SER A 39 24.85 1.79 -3.86
CA SER A 39 26.03 1.14 -4.44
C SER A 39 26.85 2.10 -5.31
N GLU A 40 26.17 2.89 -6.16
CA GLU A 40 26.81 3.89 -7.02
C GLU A 40 27.50 4.98 -6.20
N VAL A 41 26.86 5.48 -5.15
CA VAL A 41 27.44 6.48 -4.25
C VAL A 41 28.65 5.93 -3.50
N ARG A 42 28.60 4.68 -3.01
CA ARG A 42 29.79 4.05 -2.40
C ARG A 42 30.95 3.94 -3.38
N SER A 43 30.66 3.58 -4.63
CA SER A 43 31.67 3.53 -5.69
C SER A 43 32.28 4.90 -5.94
N LEU A 44 31.46 5.94 -6.09
CA LEU A 44 31.90 7.33 -6.26
C LEU A 44 32.81 7.79 -5.11
N LEU A 45 32.40 7.54 -3.87
CA LEU A 45 33.12 7.97 -2.66
C LEU A 45 34.39 7.15 -2.38
N SER A 46 34.61 6.03 -3.08
CA SER A 46 35.88 5.29 -3.01
C SER A 46 37.03 6.01 -3.72
N GLY A 47 36.72 6.80 -4.76
CA GLY A 47 37.69 7.56 -5.55
C GLY A 47 37.68 9.07 -5.28
N TRP A 48 36.54 9.60 -4.82
CA TRP A 48 36.39 11.00 -4.50
C TRP A 48 36.58 11.25 -3.01
N THR A 49 37.51 12.14 -2.66
CA THR A 49 37.87 12.43 -1.26
C THR A 49 37.87 13.94 -0.98
N GLY A 50 37.91 14.30 0.31
CA GLY A 50 37.94 15.67 0.79
C GLY A 50 36.60 16.15 1.36
N ALA A 51 36.55 17.40 1.80
CA ALA A 51 35.40 17.96 2.53
C ALA A 51 34.07 17.85 1.75
N ALA A 52 34.12 18.05 0.44
CA ALA A 52 32.93 17.93 -0.41
C ALA A 52 32.40 16.49 -0.51
N ALA A 53 33.30 15.50 -0.58
CA ALA A 53 32.93 14.08 -0.58
C ALA A 53 32.28 13.68 0.76
N ASN A 54 32.83 14.17 1.88
CA ASN A 54 32.26 13.94 3.21
C ASN A 54 30.83 14.53 3.32
N ALA A 55 30.66 15.80 2.95
CA ALA A 55 29.36 16.46 3.01
C ALA A 55 28.32 15.78 2.09
N TYR A 56 28.74 15.32 0.91
CA TYR A 56 27.89 14.55 0.02
C TYR A 56 27.50 13.20 0.63
N GLY A 57 28.45 12.47 1.23
CA GLY A 57 28.19 11.17 1.87
C GLY A 57 27.23 11.29 3.06
N GLU A 58 27.38 12.32 3.89
CA GLU A 58 26.46 12.60 5.00
C GLU A 58 25.06 12.94 4.49
N GLY A 59 24.95 13.83 3.49
CA GLY A 59 23.66 14.20 2.89
C GLY A 59 22.98 13.04 2.18
N TRP A 60 23.75 12.20 1.49
CA TRP A 60 23.25 10.97 0.86
C TRP A 60 22.68 10.01 1.90
N GLU A 61 23.42 9.76 2.97
CA GLU A 61 22.99 8.82 4.00
C GLU A 61 21.71 9.29 4.71
N GLU A 62 21.57 10.59 4.97
CA GLU A 62 20.32 11.16 5.50
C GLU A 62 19.15 10.97 4.52
N THR A 63 19.37 11.30 3.25
CA THR A 63 18.36 11.15 2.19
C THR A 63 17.94 9.69 2.03
N ARG A 64 18.90 8.76 2.03
CA ARG A 64 18.67 7.32 1.92
C ARG A 64 17.83 6.80 3.06
N ARG A 65 18.13 7.19 4.31
CA ARG A 65 17.32 6.82 5.47
C ARG A 65 15.89 7.32 5.35
N GLY A 66 15.70 8.61 5.07
CA GLY A 66 14.37 9.19 4.90
C GLY A 66 13.56 8.51 3.80
N ALA A 67 14.21 8.21 2.66
CA ALA A 67 13.57 7.48 1.57
C ALA A 67 13.13 6.07 2.01
N VAL A 68 14.00 5.32 2.69
CA VAL A 68 13.67 3.98 3.19
C VAL A 68 12.49 4.02 4.16
N ASP A 69 12.43 5.01 5.05
CA ASP A 69 11.35 5.14 6.02
C ASP A 69 10.00 5.43 5.36
N VAL A 70 9.96 6.34 4.39
CA VAL A 70 8.75 6.64 3.61
C VAL A 70 8.28 5.41 2.82
N LEU A 71 9.21 4.69 2.19
CA LEU A 71 8.88 3.50 1.39
C LEU A 71 8.35 2.35 2.25
N LYS A 72 8.88 2.14 3.45
CA LYS A 72 8.32 1.18 4.40
C LYS A 72 6.90 1.58 4.84
N ALA A 73 6.66 2.85 5.09
CA ALA A 73 5.33 3.33 5.45
C ALA A 73 4.33 3.08 4.31
N LEU A 74 4.73 3.29 3.05
CA LEU A 74 3.91 2.97 1.88
C LEU A 74 3.61 1.48 1.75
N ASP A 75 4.60 0.61 2.00
CA ASP A 75 4.42 -0.84 2.01
C ASP A 75 3.42 -1.28 3.10
N THR A 76 3.54 -0.72 4.31
CA THR A 76 2.55 -0.95 5.39
C THR A 76 1.15 -0.48 5.00
N MET A 77 1.02 0.68 4.34
CA MET A 77 -0.29 1.14 3.86
C MET A 77 -0.87 0.20 2.80
N ALA A 78 -0.05 -0.32 1.89
CA ALA A 78 -0.47 -1.29 0.89
C ALA A 78 -0.99 -2.59 1.52
N GLU A 79 -0.29 -3.12 2.53
CA GLU A 79 -0.74 -4.29 3.29
C GLU A 79 -2.10 -4.06 3.94
N LEU A 80 -2.27 -2.90 4.61
CA LEU A 80 -3.54 -2.53 5.26
C LEU A 80 -4.69 -2.41 4.25
N LEU A 81 -4.45 -1.83 3.07
CA LEU A 81 -5.44 -1.74 1.99
C LEU A 81 -5.83 -3.13 1.49
N GLY A 82 -4.87 -4.05 1.34
CA GLY A 82 -5.14 -5.44 0.98
C GLY A 82 -6.00 -6.17 2.02
N VAL A 83 -5.69 -6.01 3.31
CA VAL A 83 -6.49 -6.59 4.41
C VAL A 83 -7.91 -6.02 4.43
N ALA A 84 -8.06 -4.71 4.23
CA ALA A 84 -9.37 -4.06 4.18
C ALA A 84 -10.21 -4.59 3.01
N ALA A 85 -9.62 -4.73 1.81
CA ALA A 85 -10.28 -5.29 0.65
C ALA A 85 -10.77 -6.73 0.89
N ALA A 86 -9.92 -7.59 1.48
CA ALA A 86 -10.28 -8.97 1.82
C ALA A 86 -11.44 -9.02 2.83
N SER A 87 -11.37 -8.21 3.89
CA SER A 87 -12.41 -8.17 4.94
C SER A 87 -13.77 -7.72 4.39
N TYR A 88 -13.78 -6.77 3.45
CA TYR A 88 -15.01 -6.33 2.79
C TYR A 88 -15.66 -7.43 1.95
N THR A 89 -14.86 -8.17 1.19
CA THR A 89 -15.34 -9.31 0.38
C THR A 89 -15.96 -10.39 1.27
N GLU A 90 -15.30 -10.76 2.37
CA GLU A 90 -15.83 -11.75 3.32
C GLU A 90 -17.17 -11.33 3.95
N LEU A 91 -17.30 -10.04 4.29
CA LEU A 91 -18.54 -9.47 4.82
C LEU A 91 -19.68 -9.52 3.79
N ASP A 92 -19.38 -9.23 2.52
CA ASP A 92 -20.37 -9.27 1.44
C ASP A 92 -20.83 -10.71 1.16
N ASP A 93 -19.90 -11.67 1.09
CA ASP A 93 -20.22 -13.09 0.90
C ASP A 93 -21.09 -13.64 2.04
N ALA A 94 -20.77 -13.29 3.30
CA ALA A 94 -21.56 -13.68 4.45
C ALA A 94 -22.98 -13.07 4.43
N ASN A 95 -23.10 -11.80 4.02
CA ASN A 95 -24.38 -11.13 3.89
C ASN A 95 -25.21 -11.75 2.75
N ALA A 96 -24.61 -12.03 1.60
CA ALA A 96 -25.26 -12.68 0.47
C ALA A 96 -25.79 -14.07 0.84
N ALA A 97 -24.99 -14.88 1.56
CA ALA A 97 -25.41 -16.19 2.06
C ALA A 97 -26.57 -16.08 3.08
N ALA A 98 -26.51 -15.10 4.00
CA ALA A 98 -27.57 -14.86 4.96
C ALA A 98 -28.87 -14.37 4.31
N ILE A 99 -28.78 -13.57 3.24
CA ILE A 99 -29.95 -13.13 2.47
C ILE A 99 -30.52 -14.30 1.68
N GLY A 100 -29.69 -15.06 0.95
CA GLY A 100 -30.13 -16.20 0.16
C GLY A 100 -30.81 -17.29 1.00
N SER A 101 -30.30 -17.56 2.21
CA SER A 101 -30.94 -18.51 3.14
C SER A 101 -32.30 -18.01 3.65
N ARG A 102 -32.45 -16.71 3.97
CA ARG A 102 -33.75 -16.14 4.33
C ARG A 102 -34.74 -16.20 3.17
N GLN A 103 -34.29 -15.90 1.95
CA GLN A 103 -35.13 -15.94 0.77
C GLN A 103 -35.59 -17.37 0.46
N SER A 104 -34.68 -18.35 0.53
CA SER A 104 -35.02 -19.78 0.41
C SER A 104 -36.00 -20.26 1.49
N SER A 105 -36.00 -19.65 2.68
CA SER A 105 -36.96 -19.97 3.75
C SER A 105 -38.35 -19.37 3.50
N LEU A 106 -38.46 -18.31 2.70
CA LEU A 106 -39.73 -17.65 2.36
C LEU A 106 -40.42 -18.32 1.16
N ASP A 107 -39.68 -19.07 0.34
CA ASP A 107 -40.17 -19.81 -0.84
C ASP A 107 -40.63 -21.24 -0.52
N LEU A 108 -40.75 -21.62 0.77
CA LEU A 108 -41.34 -22.89 1.19
C LEU A 108 -42.86 -22.72 1.40
N PRO A 109 -43.72 -23.63 0.87
CA PRO A 109 -45.18 -23.57 1.03
C PRO A 109 -45.67 -23.79 2.46
#